data_AF-A0A653CBD8-F1
#
_entry.id   AF-A0A653CBD8-F1
#
_cell.length_a   1.000
_cell.length_b   1.000
_cell.length_c   1.000
_cell.angle_alpha   90.00
_cell.angle_beta   90.00
_cell.angle_gamma   90.00
#
_symmetry.space_group_name_H-M   'P 1'
#
loop_
_entity.id
_entity.type
_entity.pdbx_description
1 polymer ?
#
loop_
_entity_poly.entity_id
_entity_poly.type
_entity_poly.pdbx_seq_one_letter_code
_entity_poly.pdbx_strand_id
1 'polypeptide(L)'
;FTDAFASFDRYTSRGTALNDNDFSRAILFLENMENSSEAEVMWHTLYVIAMKQQNLTLAERCSNALGDVATAHFLRETLQDAQKFMEKYNENPNNSPDVWAKLSILYGELATAENIYLEQGNIDGALDMYKKLHKWDDAIRLAEQRNHDKLDELKQERMSLLVQTGQFDKIGQTLEGEGKYEEALSMYIKSNKLLRIPKLLEKEPRLLENQSVIANVLKSLVKQELYEAAAEIYEKLEKPDIAMECYRKGN
;
A
#
# COMPACT_ATOMS: atom_id res chain seq x y z
N PHE A 1 -18.99 -11.97 39.01
CA PHE A 1 -18.90 -11.11 37.81
C PHE A 1 -17.96 -9.93 38.03
N THR A 2 -18.13 -9.10 39.06
CA THR A 2 -17.18 -8.02 39.42
C THR A 2 -15.81 -8.52 39.91
N ASP A 3 -15.76 -9.64 40.66
CA ASP A 3 -14.48 -10.19 41.16
C ASP A 3 -13.63 -10.90 40.10
N ALA A 4 -14.25 -11.49 39.08
CA ALA A 4 -13.53 -12.20 38.01
C ALA A 4 -12.91 -11.23 37.00
N PHE A 5 -13.64 -10.16 36.65
CA PHE A 5 -13.11 -9.06 35.84
C PHE A 5 -12.02 -8.30 36.60
N ALA A 6 -12.21 -8.02 37.90
CA ALA A 6 -11.17 -7.43 38.73
C ALA A 6 -9.96 -8.35 38.96
N SER A 7 -10.14 -9.68 38.90
CA SER A 7 -9.06 -10.66 38.91
C SER A 7 -8.30 -10.64 37.58
N PHE A 8 -9.00 -10.67 36.45
CA PHE A 8 -8.39 -10.60 35.12
C PHE A 8 -7.65 -9.27 34.89
N ASP A 9 -8.26 -8.13 35.24
CA ASP A 9 -7.60 -6.81 35.22
C ASP A 9 -6.41 -6.76 36.18
N ARG A 10 -6.45 -7.41 37.35
CA ARG A 10 -5.27 -7.54 38.22
C ARG A 10 -4.19 -8.46 37.64
N TYR A 11 -4.58 -9.45 36.83
CA TYR A 11 -3.68 -10.37 36.14
C TYR A 11 -3.03 -9.73 34.89
N THR A 12 -3.73 -8.82 34.20
CA THR A 12 -3.24 -8.17 32.98
C THR A 12 -2.66 -6.76 33.22
N SER A 13 -3.21 -5.96 34.14
CA SER A 13 -2.71 -4.59 34.43
C SER A 13 -1.43 -4.56 35.27
N ARG A 14 -1.16 -5.63 36.00
CA ARG A 14 0.07 -5.77 36.78
C ARG A 14 1.06 -6.50 35.88
N GLY A 15 2.02 -5.77 35.33
CA GLY A 15 3.13 -6.28 34.50
C GLY A 15 4.08 -7.24 35.24
N THR A 16 3.56 -8.17 36.03
CA THR A 16 4.25 -9.38 36.45
C THR A 16 4.49 -10.23 35.22
N ALA A 17 5.73 -10.70 35.04
CA ALA A 17 6.10 -11.64 34.00
C ALA A 17 5.14 -12.84 34.02
N LEU A 18 4.14 -12.80 33.14
CA LEU A 18 3.17 -13.87 32.96
C LEU A 18 3.93 -15.07 32.42
N ASN A 19 3.88 -16.18 33.17
CA ASN A 19 4.49 -17.43 32.74
C ASN A 19 3.54 -18.15 31.77
N ASP A 20 4.06 -19.04 30.91
CA ASP A 20 3.26 -19.84 29.94
C ASP A 20 2.07 -20.59 30.58
N ASN A 21 2.20 -20.93 31.87
CA ASN A 21 1.16 -21.59 32.65
C ASN A 21 -0.05 -20.67 32.95
N ASP A 22 0.18 -19.36 33.08
CA ASP A 22 -0.88 -18.37 33.32
C ASP A 22 -1.64 -18.05 32.02
N PHE A 23 -0.95 -18.02 30.88
CA PHE A 23 -1.59 -17.90 29.57
C PHE A 23 -2.47 -19.10 29.22
N SER A 24 -2.01 -20.31 29.53
CA SER A 24 -2.78 -21.54 29.31
C SER A 24 -4.10 -21.55 30.10
N ARG A 25 -4.08 -21.03 31.35
CA ARG A 25 -5.28 -20.89 32.17
C ARG A 25 -6.22 -19.79 31.66
N ALA A 26 -5.66 -18.67 31.21
CA ALA A 26 -6.42 -17.57 30.62
C ALA A 26 -7.16 -18.02 29.34
N ILE A 27 -6.47 -18.74 28.45
CA ILE A 27 -7.07 -19.33 27.24
C ILE A 27 -8.24 -20.25 27.60
N LEU A 28 -8.04 -21.21 28.50
CA LEU A 28 -9.10 -22.15 28.89
C LEU A 28 -10.30 -21.44 29.51
N PHE A 29 -10.07 -20.34 30.25
CA PHE A 29 -11.15 -19.53 30.79
C PHE A 29 -11.94 -18.84 29.66
N LEU A 30 -11.25 -18.26 28.68
CA LEU A 30 -11.85 -17.56 27.56
C LEU A 30 -12.57 -18.48 26.57
N GLU A 31 -12.07 -19.71 26.35
CA GLU A 31 -12.72 -20.72 25.50
C GLU A 31 -14.01 -21.27 26.13
N ASN A 32 -14.12 -21.24 27.46
CA ASN A 32 -15.32 -21.65 28.19
C ASN A 32 -16.34 -20.51 28.35
N MET A 33 -16.01 -19.27 27.99
CA MET A 33 -16.96 -18.17 27.95
C MET A 33 -17.71 -18.19 26.62
N GLU A 34 -19.04 -18.11 26.68
CA GLU A 34 -19.86 -17.89 25.47
C GLU A 34 -19.43 -16.59 24.78
N ASN A 35 -19.44 -16.58 23.44
CA ASN A 35 -19.06 -15.47 22.56
C ASN A 35 -19.74 -14.16 22.98
N SER A 36 -19.06 -13.44 23.86
CA SER A 36 -19.49 -12.19 24.46
C SER A 36 -18.51 -11.11 24.05
N SER A 37 -19.01 -9.88 23.96
CA SER A 37 -18.18 -8.69 23.70
C SER A 37 -17.00 -8.58 24.67
N GLU A 38 -17.18 -9.07 25.89
CA GLU A 38 -16.20 -9.10 26.96
C GLU A 38 -15.10 -10.13 26.69
N ALA A 39 -15.44 -11.31 26.17
CA ALA A 39 -14.47 -12.31 25.77
C ALA A 39 -13.58 -11.80 24.63
N GLU A 40 -14.16 -11.09 23.66
CA GLU A 40 -13.43 -10.47 22.54
C GLU A 40 -12.39 -9.44 23.02
N VAL A 41 -12.77 -8.55 23.96
CA VAL A 41 -11.84 -7.57 24.55
C VAL A 41 -10.70 -8.24 25.30
N MET A 42 -10.98 -9.34 26.01
CA MET A 42 -9.96 -10.11 26.73
C MET A 42 -9.01 -10.84 25.78
N TRP A 43 -9.52 -11.44 24.69
CA TRP A 43 -8.70 -12.02 23.62
C TRP A 43 -7.80 -10.97 22.95
N HIS A 44 -8.31 -9.78 22.70
CA HIS A 44 -7.51 -8.67 22.15
C HIS A 44 -6.41 -8.23 23.13
N THR A 45 -6.72 -8.13 24.42
CA THR A 45 -5.74 -7.77 25.45
C THR A 45 -4.63 -8.83 25.54
N LEU A 46 -5.00 -10.11 25.50
CA LEU A 46 -4.06 -11.23 25.48
C LEU A 46 -3.19 -11.22 24.22
N TYR A 47 -3.77 -10.93 23.05
CA TYR A 47 -3.04 -10.75 21.80
C TYR A 47 -1.97 -9.66 21.91
N VAL A 48 -2.33 -8.47 22.42
CA VAL A 48 -1.36 -7.36 22.59
C VAL A 48 -0.21 -7.74 23.53
N ILE A 49 -0.50 -8.48 24.61
CA ILE A 49 0.53 -8.97 25.54
C ILE A 49 1.43 -10.01 24.84
N ALA A 50 0.84 -10.95 24.10
CA ALA A 50 1.57 -11.97 23.35
C ALA A 50 2.52 -11.35 22.32
N MET A 51 2.06 -10.34 21.59
CA MET A 51 2.86 -9.59 20.61
C MET A 51 4.03 -8.85 21.28
N LYS A 52 3.81 -8.22 22.45
CA LYS A 52 4.89 -7.57 23.23
C LYS A 52 5.95 -8.55 23.73
N GLN A 53 5.54 -9.76 24.07
CA GLN A 53 6.45 -10.82 24.52
C GLN A 53 7.06 -11.63 23.37
N GLN A 54 6.72 -11.31 22.11
CA GLN A 54 7.08 -12.08 20.92
C GLN A 54 6.68 -13.57 21.02
N ASN A 55 5.60 -13.87 21.76
CA ASN A 55 5.03 -15.20 21.84
C ASN A 55 4.07 -15.40 20.66
N LEU A 56 4.64 -15.77 19.51
CA LEU A 56 3.92 -15.86 18.23
C LEU A 56 2.85 -16.96 18.21
N THR A 57 3.03 -18.05 18.96
CA THR A 57 2.07 -19.15 19.05
C THR A 57 0.82 -18.74 19.83
N LEU A 58 1.01 -18.00 20.92
CA LEU A 58 -0.09 -17.40 21.68
C LEU A 58 -0.83 -16.34 20.85
N ALA A 59 -0.08 -15.50 20.11
CA ALA A 59 -0.67 -14.49 19.24
C ALA A 59 -1.53 -15.12 18.13
N GLU A 60 -1.04 -16.16 17.44
CA GLU A 60 -1.82 -16.88 16.41
C GLU A 60 -3.13 -17.44 16.98
N ARG A 61 -3.07 -18.04 18.17
CA ARG A 61 -4.26 -18.60 18.83
C ARG A 61 -5.27 -17.51 19.20
N CYS A 62 -4.81 -16.35 19.66
CA CYS A 62 -5.69 -15.22 19.95
C CYS A 62 -6.32 -14.66 18.67
N SER A 63 -5.56 -14.51 17.57
CA SER A 63 -6.11 -14.06 16.28
C SER A 63 -7.16 -15.03 15.72
N ASN A 64 -6.94 -16.34 15.86
CA ASN A 64 -7.94 -17.35 15.50
C ASN A 64 -9.22 -17.23 16.35
N ALA A 65 -9.09 -17.01 17.66
CA ALA A 65 -10.23 -16.83 18.55
C ALA A 65 -11.02 -15.54 18.26
N LEU A 66 -10.33 -14.47 17.83
CA LEU A 66 -10.93 -13.20 17.40
C LEU A 66 -11.54 -13.27 15.98
N GLY A 67 -11.32 -14.37 15.25
CA GLY A 67 -11.78 -14.51 13.86
C GLY A 67 -10.98 -13.70 12.83
N ASP A 68 -9.82 -13.15 13.20
CA ASP A 68 -8.92 -12.48 12.27
C ASP A 68 -8.06 -13.50 11.52
N VAL A 69 -8.67 -14.07 10.48
CA VAL A 69 -8.06 -15.13 9.65
C VAL A 69 -6.82 -14.62 8.91
N ALA A 70 -6.77 -13.34 8.53
CA ALA A 70 -5.65 -12.77 7.81
C ALA A 70 -4.40 -12.69 8.70
N THR A 71 -4.55 -12.13 9.90
CA THR A 71 -3.46 -12.04 10.88
C THR A 71 -3.03 -13.43 11.37
N ALA A 72 -3.98 -14.33 11.62
CA ALA A 72 -3.66 -15.71 12.00
C ALA A 72 -2.85 -16.44 10.91
N HIS A 73 -3.24 -16.31 9.64
CA HIS A 73 -2.50 -16.90 8.53
C HIS A 73 -1.06 -16.34 8.45
N PHE A 74 -0.91 -15.02 8.56
CA PHE A 74 0.38 -14.35 8.51
C PHE A 74 1.31 -14.77 9.66
N LEU A 75 0.78 -14.86 10.88
CA LEU A 75 1.53 -15.32 12.05
C LEU A 75 1.96 -16.78 11.92
N ARG A 76 1.09 -17.63 11.38
CA ARG A 76 1.40 -19.05 11.10
C ARG A 76 2.54 -19.20 10.09
N GLU A 77 2.52 -18.43 9.00
CA GLU A 77 3.64 -18.42 8.03
C GLU A 77 4.94 -17.94 8.67
N THR A 78 4.86 -16.92 9.52
CA THR A 78 6.02 -16.38 10.26
C THR A 78 6.60 -17.42 11.21
N LEU A 79 5.74 -18.18 11.91
CA LEU A 79 6.14 -19.30 12.78
C LEU A 79 6.83 -20.43 12.00
N GLN A 80 6.33 -20.78 10.82
CA GLN A 80 6.96 -21.79 9.96
C GLN A 80 8.36 -21.38 9.52
N ASP A 81 8.55 -20.10 9.18
CA ASP A 81 9.87 -19.60 8.80
C ASP A 81 10.82 -19.51 10.00
N ALA A 82 10.31 -19.18 11.18
CA ALA A 82 11.05 -19.25 12.44
C ALA A 82 11.53 -20.69 12.76
N GLN A 83 10.67 -21.70 12.52
CA GLN A 83 11.01 -23.12 12.69
C GLN A 83 12.11 -23.56 11.71
N LYS A 84 11.99 -23.21 10.42
CA LYS A 84 13.03 -23.52 9.41
C LYS A 84 14.37 -22.87 9.77
N PHE A 85 14.35 -21.65 10.31
CA PHE A 85 15.56 -20.97 10.76
C PHE A 85 16.20 -21.70 11.94
N MET A 86 15.40 -22.11 12.93
CA MET A 86 15.87 -22.91 14.07
C MET A 86 16.49 -24.24 13.62
N GLU A 87 15.86 -24.96 12.68
CA GLU A 87 16.41 -26.21 12.15
C GLU A 87 17.76 -26.03 11.45
N LYS A 88 17.96 -24.89 10.77
CA LYS A 88 19.15 -24.61 9.97
C LYS A 88 20.33 -24.05 10.79
N TYR A 89 20.05 -23.17 11.74
CA TYR A 89 21.08 -22.44 12.50
C TYR A 89 21.21 -22.88 13.95
N ASN A 90 20.27 -23.70 14.45
CA ASN A 90 20.18 -24.15 15.86
C ASN A 90 20.18 -22.98 16.86
N GLU A 91 19.65 -21.84 16.44
CA GLU A 91 19.49 -20.63 17.24
C GLU A 91 18.02 -20.42 17.62
N ASN A 92 17.78 -19.46 18.53
CA ASN A 92 16.43 -19.10 18.94
C ASN A 92 15.59 -18.68 17.72
N PRO A 93 14.39 -19.27 17.50
CA PRO A 93 13.48 -18.87 16.42
C PRO A 93 13.21 -17.36 16.35
N ASN A 94 13.23 -16.68 17.50
CA ASN A 94 12.96 -15.25 17.62
C ASN A 94 14.13 -14.36 17.20
N ASN A 95 15.31 -14.91 16.89
CA ASN A 95 16.46 -14.14 16.41
C ASN A 95 16.54 -14.04 14.89
N SER A 96 15.58 -14.63 14.16
CA SER A 96 15.58 -14.61 12.70
C SER A 96 15.26 -13.19 12.19
N PRO A 97 16.16 -12.59 11.38
CA PRO A 97 15.90 -11.29 10.76
C PRO A 97 14.65 -11.29 9.86
N ASP A 98 14.35 -12.41 9.20
CA ASP A 98 13.12 -12.57 8.39
C ASP A 98 11.85 -12.48 9.25
N VAL A 99 11.90 -13.04 10.46
CA VAL A 99 10.78 -12.97 11.42
C VAL A 99 10.61 -11.53 11.89
N TRP A 100 11.69 -10.80 12.18
CA TRP A 100 11.60 -9.39 12.55
C TRP A 100 11.04 -8.51 11.44
N ALA A 101 11.44 -8.75 10.18
CA ALA A 101 10.89 -8.03 9.03
C ALA A 101 9.38 -8.27 8.89
N LYS A 102 8.94 -9.53 8.97
CA LYS A 102 7.51 -9.88 8.92
C LYS A 102 6.71 -9.29 10.07
N LEU A 103 7.24 -9.33 11.29
CA LEU A 103 6.58 -8.69 12.43
C LEU A 103 6.49 -7.17 12.25
N SER A 104 7.54 -6.53 11.72
CA SER A 104 7.51 -5.10 11.40
C SER A 104 6.44 -4.77 10.34
N ILE A 105 6.27 -5.63 9.33
CA ILE A 105 5.17 -5.51 8.35
C ILE A 105 3.81 -5.59 9.05
N LEU A 106 3.64 -6.55 9.96
CA LEU A 106 2.38 -6.73 10.70
C LEU A 106 2.05 -5.52 11.59
N TYR A 107 3.05 -4.90 12.21
CA TYR A 107 2.88 -3.65 12.96
C TYR A 107 2.67 -2.42 12.06
N GLY A 108 2.82 -2.55 10.74
CA GLY A 108 2.74 -1.45 9.79
C GLY A 108 4.02 -0.60 9.70
N GLU A 109 5.10 -1.03 10.35
CA GLU A 109 6.40 -0.36 10.37
C GLU A 109 7.25 -0.75 9.14
N LEU A 110 6.81 -0.30 7.97
CA LEU A 110 7.47 -0.69 6.70
C LEU A 110 8.90 -0.17 6.57
N ALA A 111 9.23 0.96 7.20
CA ALA A 111 10.59 1.48 7.18
C ALA A 111 11.55 0.59 7.98
N THR A 112 11.09 0.08 9.13
CA THR A 112 11.85 -0.89 9.93
C THR A 112 12.04 -2.18 9.15
N ALA A 113 10.99 -2.69 8.51
CA ALA A 113 11.07 -3.87 7.64
C ALA A 113 12.03 -3.68 6.46
N GLU A 114 11.97 -2.53 5.78
CA GLU A 114 12.89 -2.17 4.68
C GLU A 114 14.34 -2.21 5.16
N ASN A 115 14.65 -1.57 6.29
CA ASN A 115 16.00 -1.55 6.86
C ASN A 115 16.51 -2.97 7.18
N ILE A 116 15.66 -3.81 7.78
CA ILE A 116 16.04 -5.20 8.11
C ILE A 116 16.37 -6.00 6.84
N TYR A 117 15.60 -5.84 5.77
CA TYR A 117 15.90 -6.48 4.48
C TYR A 117 17.19 -5.94 3.85
N LEU A 118 17.42 -4.63 3.96
CA LEU A 118 18.61 -3.98 3.44
C LEU A 118 19.90 -4.36 4.18
N GLU A 119 19.84 -4.52 5.51
CA GLU A 119 20.97 -5.00 6.33
C GLU A 119 21.41 -6.41 5.92
N GLN A 120 20.47 -7.24 5.47
CA GLN A 120 20.74 -8.57 4.94
C GLN A 120 21.21 -8.57 3.47
N GLY A 121 21.19 -7.40 2.80
CA GLY A 121 21.41 -7.29 1.36
C GLY A 121 20.27 -7.86 0.50
N ASN A 122 19.13 -8.19 1.11
CA ASN A 122 17.97 -8.77 0.42
C ASN A 122 17.03 -7.67 -0.11
N ILE A 123 17.48 -6.97 -1.15
CA ILE A 123 16.69 -5.90 -1.80
C ILE A 123 15.43 -6.48 -2.44
N ASP A 124 15.52 -7.68 -3.03
CA ASP A 124 14.39 -8.36 -3.67
C ASP A 124 13.24 -8.62 -2.67
N GLY A 125 13.57 -9.00 -1.42
CA GLY A 125 12.59 -9.18 -0.35
C GLY A 125 11.86 -7.89 0.02
N ALA A 126 12.58 -6.76 0.10
CA ALA A 126 11.97 -5.45 0.34
C ALA A 126 11.07 -5.00 -0.84
N LEU A 127 11.47 -5.28 -2.08
CA LEU A 127 10.66 -4.98 -3.26
C LEU A 127 9.38 -5.84 -3.30
N ASP A 128 9.49 -7.14 -3.04
CA ASP A 128 8.32 -8.04 -2.98
C ASP A 128 7.34 -7.63 -1.87
N MET A 129 7.86 -7.22 -0.71
CA MET A 129 7.06 -6.62 0.37
C MET A 129 6.25 -5.42 -0.14
N TYR A 130 6.90 -4.44 -0.78
CA TYR A 130 6.20 -3.26 -1.29
C TYR A 130 5.19 -3.60 -2.39
N LYS A 131 5.50 -4.56 -3.26
CA LYS A 131 4.57 -5.06 -4.30
C LYS A 131 3.31 -5.68 -3.69
N LYS A 132 3.47 -6.56 -2.69
CA LYS A 132 2.34 -7.20 -1.97
C LYS A 132 1.44 -6.18 -1.27
N LEU A 133 2.03 -5.09 -0.77
CA LEU A 133 1.29 -3.99 -0.14
C LEU A 133 0.75 -2.95 -1.14
N HIS A 134 0.86 -3.19 -2.45
CA HIS A 134 0.50 -2.26 -3.52
C HIS A 134 1.19 -0.88 -3.43
N LYS A 135 2.32 -0.78 -2.72
CA LYS A 135 3.11 0.45 -2.55
C LYS A 135 4.19 0.57 -3.62
N TRP A 136 3.75 0.67 -4.87
CA TRP A 136 4.64 0.71 -6.03
C TRP A 136 5.54 1.95 -6.10
N ASP A 137 5.13 3.07 -5.50
CA ASP A 137 5.96 4.27 -5.41
C ASP A 137 7.20 4.05 -4.53
N ASP A 138 7.01 3.43 -3.37
CA ASP A 138 8.10 3.08 -2.46
C ASP A 138 9.02 2.00 -3.06
N ALA A 139 8.44 1.00 -3.75
CA ALA A 139 9.21 -0.03 -4.46
C ALA A 139 10.14 0.57 -5.53
N ILE A 140 9.63 1.49 -6.36
CA ILE A 140 10.42 2.15 -7.40
C ILE A 140 11.48 3.05 -6.77
N ARG A 141 11.14 3.84 -5.75
CA ARG A 141 12.11 4.67 -5.03
C ARG A 141 13.28 3.84 -4.52
N LEU A 142 12.98 2.70 -3.88
CA LEU A 142 14.00 1.80 -3.35
C LEU A 142 14.87 1.22 -4.47
N ALA A 143 14.25 0.75 -5.55
CA ALA A 143 14.97 0.21 -6.71
C ALA A 143 15.88 1.27 -7.38
N GLU A 144 15.43 2.52 -7.48
CA GLU A 144 16.21 3.65 -8.01
C GLU A 144 17.40 4.00 -7.10
N GLN A 145 17.18 4.12 -5.79
CA GLN A 145 18.23 4.42 -4.82
C GLN A 145 19.34 3.37 -4.80
N ARG A 146 19.00 2.12 -5.08
CA ARG A 146 19.92 0.99 -5.06
C ARG A 146 20.47 0.60 -6.44
N ASN A 147 20.10 1.34 -7.50
CA ASN A 147 20.44 1.02 -8.89
C ASN A 147 20.14 -0.45 -9.24
N HIS A 148 18.95 -0.94 -8.88
CA HIS A 148 18.57 -2.32 -9.11
C HIS A 148 18.40 -2.62 -10.60
N ASP A 149 19.00 -3.71 -11.08
CA ASP A 149 19.02 -4.07 -12.51
C ASP A 149 17.63 -4.24 -13.12
N LYS A 150 16.63 -4.64 -12.33
CA LYS A 150 15.24 -4.85 -12.77
C LYS A 150 14.33 -3.63 -12.59
N LEU A 151 14.89 -2.43 -12.41
CA LEU A 151 14.10 -1.20 -12.26
C LEU A 151 13.13 -1.00 -13.44
N ASP A 152 13.59 -1.23 -14.66
CA ASP A 152 12.77 -1.05 -15.86
C ASP A 152 11.64 -2.08 -15.93
N GLU A 153 11.91 -3.34 -15.57
CA GLU A 153 10.89 -4.39 -15.48
C GLU A 153 9.82 -4.03 -14.45
N LEU A 154 10.24 -3.52 -13.28
CA LEU A 154 9.33 -3.10 -12.21
C LEU A 154 8.44 -1.93 -12.64
N LYS A 155 9.00 -0.95 -13.37
CA LYS A 155 8.24 0.18 -13.95
C LYS A 155 7.21 -0.31 -14.97
N GLN A 156 7.59 -1.25 -15.84
CA GLN A 156 6.68 -1.84 -16.83
C GLN A 156 5.55 -2.65 -16.19
N GLU A 157 5.85 -3.46 -15.17
CA GLU A 157 4.84 -4.24 -14.43
C GLU A 157 3.82 -3.31 -13.75
N ARG A 158 4.31 -2.27 -13.07
CA ARG A 158 3.45 -1.23 -12.49
C ARG A 158 2.58 -0.56 -13.55
N MET A 159 3.15 -0.21 -14.71
CA MET A 159 2.43 0.42 -15.81
C MET A 159 1.30 -0.48 -16.32
N SER A 160 1.59 -1.77 -16.53
CA SER A 160 0.59 -2.76 -16.94
C SER A 160 -0.57 -2.86 -15.94
N LEU A 161 -0.27 -2.91 -14.64
CA LEU A 161 -1.29 -2.93 -13.58
C LEU A 161 -2.12 -1.66 -13.53
N LEU A 162 -1.50 -0.48 -13.72
CA LEU A 162 -2.24 0.79 -13.76
C LEU A 162 -3.18 0.85 -14.96
N VAL A 163 -2.78 0.29 -16.12
CA VAL A 163 -3.63 0.18 -17.31
C VAL A 163 -4.81 -0.75 -17.04
N GLN A 164 -4.58 -1.90 -16.41
CA GLN A 164 -5.64 -2.86 -16.07
C GLN A 164 -6.63 -2.31 -15.05
N THR A 165 -6.14 -1.57 -14.05
CA THR A 165 -6.98 -0.95 -13.01
C THR A 165 -7.65 0.36 -13.47
N GLY A 166 -7.36 0.82 -14.68
CA GLY A 166 -7.92 2.05 -15.24
C GLY A 166 -7.40 3.35 -14.59
N GLN A 167 -6.30 3.29 -13.83
CA GLN A 167 -5.69 4.44 -13.18
C GLN A 167 -4.82 5.27 -14.14
N PHE A 168 -5.41 5.66 -15.28
CA PHE A 168 -4.76 6.37 -16.37
C PHE A 168 -4.23 7.78 -15.99
N ASP A 169 -4.77 8.41 -14.94
CA ASP A 169 -4.29 9.70 -14.44
C ASP A 169 -2.87 9.60 -13.86
N LYS A 170 -2.62 8.59 -13.02
CA LYS A 170 -1.27 8.35 -12.46
C LYS A 170 -0.28 7.97 -13.56
N ILE A 171 -0.73 7.19 -14.55
CA ILE A 171 0.08 6.85 -15.72
C ILE A 171 0.52 8.11 -16.47
N GLY A 172 -0.42 9.02 -16.76
CA GLY A 172 -0.09 10.27 -17.43
C GLY A 172 0.96 11.09 -16.67
N GLN A 173 0.86 11.14 -15.33
CA GLN A 173 1.83 11.85 -14.49
C GLN A 173 3.22 11.21 -14.51
N THR A 174 3.30 9.87 -14.46
CA THR A 174 4.58 9.16 -14.59
C THR A 174 5.21 9.42 -15.96
N LEU A 175 4.44 9.33 -17.04
CA LEU A 175 4.91 9.54 -18.41
C LEU A 175 5.34 10.99 -18.67
N GLU A 176 4.65 11.96 -18.07
CA GLU A 176 5.06 13.38 -18.10
C GLU A 176 6.43 13.57 -17.45
N GLY A 177 6.69 12.91 -16.30
CA GLY A 177 8.01 12.93 -15.65
C GLY A 177 9.11 12.24 -16.45
N GLU A 178 8.77 11.22 -17.24
CA GLU A 178 9.68 10.53 -18.16
C GLU A 178 9.93 11.28 -19.48
N GLY A 179 9.22 12.40 -19.73
CA GLY A 179 9.30 13.18 -20.97
C GLY A 179 8.56 12.56 -22.17
N LYS A 180 7.74 11.52 -21.94
CA LYS A 180 6.92 10.87 -22.98
C LYS A 180 5.55 11.55 -23.10
N TYR A 181 5.55 12.79 -23.56
CA TYR A 181 4.35 13.63 -23.53
C TYR A 181 3.22 13.16 -24.46
N GLU A 182 3.52 12.51 -25.58
CA GLU A 182 2.52 11.95 -26.49
C GLU A 182 1.72 10.81 -25.85
N GLU A 183 2.43 9.88 -25.20
CA GLU A 183 1.81 8.76 -24.48
C GLU A 183 1.01 9.30 -23.29
N ALA A 184 1.55 10.27 -22.54
CA ALA A 184 0.85 10.93 -21.44
C ALA A 184 -0.47 11.57 -21.90
N LEU A 185 -0.47 12.28 -23.04
CA LEU A 185 -1.67 12.87 -23.63
C LEU A 185 -2.74 11.82 -23.94
N SER A 186 -2.35 10.69 -24.55
CA SER A 186 -3.27 9.59 -24.85
C SER A 186 -3.91 9.01 -23.58
N MET A 187 -3.15 8.94 -22.49
CA MET A 187 -3.62 8.41 -21.21
C MET A 187 -4.52 9.42 -20.49
N TYR A 188 -4.24 10.73 -20.57
CA TYR A 188 -5.14 11.76 -20.06
C TYR A 188 -6.49 11.77 -20.77
N ILE A 189 -6.50 11.58 -22.09
CA ILE A 189 -7.74 11.44 -22.88
C ILE A 189 -8.54 10.23 -22.40
N LYS A 190 -7.89 9.06 -22.21
CA LYS A 190 -8.54 7.84 -21.70
C LYS A 190 -9.06 7.99 -20.26
N SER A 191 -8.33 8.72 -19.42
CA SER A 191 -8.70 8.98 -18.01
C SER A 191 -9.81 10.03 -17.84
N ASN A 192 -10.21 10.68 -18.92
CA ASN A 192 -11.09 11.84 -18.94
C ASN A 192 -10.59 13.04 -18.09
N LYS A 193 -9.29 13.15 -17.84
CA LYS A 193 -8.68 14.28 -17.12
C LYS A 193 -8.25 15.38 -18.09
N LEU A 194 -9.23 15.94 -18.80
CA LEU A 194 -8.97 16.89 -19.89
C LEU A 194 -8.37 18.23 -19.42
N LEU A 195 -8.58 18.61 -18.15
CA LEU A 195 -8.04 19.85 -17.56
C LEU A 195 -6.50 19.88 -17.42
N ARG A 196 -5.83 18.73 -17.47
CA ARG A 196 -4.36 18.68 -17.45
C ARG A 196 -3.73 18.84 -18.84
N ILE A 197 -4.53 18.65 -19.89
CA ILE A 197 -4.04 18.69 -21.27
C ILE A 197 -3.54 20.09 -21.67
N PRO A 198 -4.24 21.21 -21.40
CA PRO A 198 -3.73 22.54 -21.74
C PRO A 198 -2.34 22.80 -21.15
N LYS A 199 -2.16 22.48 -19.86
CA LYS A 199 -0.87 22.63 -19.17
C LYS A 199 0.24 21.77 -19.77
N LEU A 200 -0.08 20.57 -20.25
CA LEU A 200 0.87 19.70 -20.95
C LEU A 200 1.28 20.29 -22.30
N LEU A 201 0.31 20.85 -23.05
CA LEU A 201 0.55 21.51 -24.33
C LEU A 201 1.35 22.82 -24.19
N GLU A 202 1.25 23.51 -23.05
CA GLU A 202 2.12 24.65 -22.74
C GLU A 202 3.57 24.24 -22.54
N LYS A 203 3.81 23.10 -21.90
CA LYS A 203 5.17 22.59 -21.65
C LYS A 203 5.83 22.06 -22.92
N GLU A 204 5.07 21.39 -23.79
CA GLU A 204 5.59 20.83 -25.04
C GLU A 204 4.71 21.25 -26.23
N PRO A 205 5.02 22.40 -26.87
CA PRO A 205 4.27 22.90 -28.03
C PRO A 205 4.28 21.97 -29.24
N ARG A 206 5.26 21.05 -29.35
CA ARG A 206 5.32 20.07 -30.45
C ARG A 206 4.10 19.14 -30.50
N LEU A 207 3.43 18.93 -29.36
CA LEU A 207 2.21 18.14 -29.32
C LEU A 207 1.04 18.79 -30.09
N LEU A 208 1.10 20.10 -30.33
CA LEU A 208 0.10 20.84 -31.14
C LEU A 208 0.18 20.48 -32.63
N GLU A 209 1.29 19.91 -33.10
CA GLU A 209 1.45 19.45 -34.48
C GLU A 209 0.47 18.31 -34.81
N ASN A 210 0.09 17.50 -33.81
CA ASN A 210 -0.88 16.43 -33.99
C ASN A 210 -2.33 16.97 -33.93
N GLN A 211 -2.72 17.69 -34.98
CA GLN A 211 -4.04 18.31 -35.11
C GLN A 211 -5.21 17.31 -34.93
N SER A 212 -5.01 16.04 -35.26
CA SER A 212 -6.04 15.00 -35.15
C SER A 212 -6.39 14.67 -33.69
N VAL A 213 -5.37 14.54 -32.83
CA VAL A 213 -5.55 14.25 -31.40
C VAL A 213 -6.13 15.47 -30.69
N ILE A 214 -5.63 16.67 -31.01
CA ILE A 214 -6.12 17.93 -30.45
C ILE A 214 -7.58 18.19 -30.84
N ALA A 215 -7.98 17.93 -32.09
CA ALA A 215 -9.37 18.05 -32.50
C ALA A 215 -10.31 17.11 -31.72
N ASN A 216 -9.87 15.88 -31.43
CA ASN A 216 -10.62 14.94 -30.61
C ASN A 216 -10.71 15.40 -29.14
N VAL A 217 -9.62 15.94 -28.59
CA VAL A 217 -9.59 16.54 -27.24
C VAL A 217 -10.58 17.70 -27.15
N LEU A 218 -10.51 18.65 -28.08
CA LEU A 218 -11.39 19.82 -28.14
C LEU A 218 -12.86 19.40 -28.26
N LYS A 219 -13.16 18.40 -29.11
CA LYS A 219 -14.52 17.85 -29.22
C LYS A 219 -14.98 17.21 -27.90
N SER A 220 -14.11 16.51 -27.20
CA SER A 220 -14.42 15.91 -25.88
C SER A 220 -14.64 16.98 -24.80
N LEU A 221 -13.81 18.03 -24.79
CA LEU A 221 -13.91 19.18 -23.89
C LEU A 221 -15.23 19.93 -24.08
N VAL A 222 -15.57 20.27 -25.32
CA VAL A 222 -16.83 20.95 -25.67
C VAL A 222 -18.04 20.08 -25.32
N LYS A 223 -17.97 18.76 -25.51
CA LYS A 223 -19.04 17.83 -25.12
C LYS A 223 -19.25 17.78 -23.61
N GLN A 224 -18.21 18.03 -22.82
CA GLN A 224 -18.26 18.03 -21.35
C GLN A 224 -18.46 19.43 -20.76
N GLU A 225 -18.77 20.42 -21.60
CA GLU A 225 -18.99 21.82 -21.19
C GLU A 225 -17.75 22.45 -20.50
N LEU A 226 -16.57 21.87 -20.71
CA LEU A 226 -15.29 22.40 -20.22
C LEU A 226 -14.75 23.44 -21.21
N TYR A 227 -15.46 24.56 -21.32
CA TYR A 227 -15.18 25.60 -22.31
C TYR A 227 -13.91 26.39 -22.04
N GLU A 228 -13.52 26.58 -20.76
CA GLU A 228 -12.27 27.28 -20.39
C GLU A 228 -11.03 26.55 -20.91
N ALA A 229 -10.91 25.25 -20.59
CA ALA A 229 -9.79 24.44 -21.07
C ALA A 229 -9.77 24.28 -22.60
N ALA A 230 -10.93 24.30 -23.25
CA ALA A 230 -11.00 24.32 -24.72
C ALA A 230 -10.50 25.65 -25.29
N ALA A 231 -10.85 26.77 -24.66
CA ALA A 231 -10.44 28.10 -25.08
C ALA A 231 -8.92 28.29 -24.94
N GLU A 232 -8.32 27.83 -23.85
CA GLU A 232 -6.86 27.82 -23.67
C GLU A 232 -6.14 27.10 -24.82
N ILE A 233 -6.65 25.94 -25.26
CA ILE A 233 -6.07 25.20 -26.39
C ILE A 233 -6.27 25.96 -27.71
N TYR A 234 -7.44 26.56 -27.95
CA TYR A 234 -7.70 27.35 -29.16
C TYR A 234 -6.83 28.61 -29.26
N GLU A 235 -6.54 29.24 -28.13
CA GLU A 235 -5.62 30.37 -28.05
C GLU A 235 -4.20 29.97 -28.48
N LYS A 236 -3.71 28.80 -28.03
CA LYS A 236 -2.41 28.26 -28.45
C LYS A 236 -2.37 27.82 -29.92
N LEU A 237 -3.51 27.47 -30.50
CA LEU A 237 -3.64 27.16 -31.93
C LEU A 237 -3.78 28.41 -32.82
N GLU A 238 -3.54 29.60 -32.27
CA GLU A 238 -3.67 30.90 -32.97
C GLU A 238 -5.08 31.15 -33.55
N LYS A 239 -6.12 30.63 -32.89
CA LYS A 239 -7.54 30.83 -33.28
C LYS A 239 -8.32 31.60 -32.20
N PRO A 240 -8.02 32.89 -32.00
CA PRO A 240 -8.60 33.68 -30.91
C PRO A 240 -10.12 33.87 -31.04
N ASP A 241 -10.66 33.90 -32.26
CA ASP A 241 -12.10 34.09 -32.50
C ASP A 241 -12.93 32.97 -31.86
N ILE A 242 -12.47 31.72 -32.01
CA ILE A 242 -13.12 30.53 -31.48
C ILE A 242 -12.89 30.44 -29.96
N ALA A 243 -11.69 30.79 -29.49
CA ALA A 243 -11.39 30.84 -28.05
C ALA A 243 -12.33 31.82 -27.32
N MET A 244 -12.54 33.02 -27.89
CA MET A 244 -13.47 34.01 -27.34
C MET A 244 -14.92 33.52 -27.33
N GLU A 245 -15.36 32.78 -28.36
CA GLU A 245 -16.68 32.17 -28.35
C GLU A 245 -16.83 31.10 -27.26
N CYS A 246 -15.79 30.30 -27.02
CA CYS A 246 -15.74 29.33 -25.93
C CYS A 246 -15.79 30.02 -24.55
N TYR A 247 -14.98 31.06 -24.31
CA TYR A 247 -15.04 31.82 -23.04
C TYR A 247 -16.41 32.46 -22.80
N ARG A 248 -17.09 32.92 -23.85
CA ARG A 248 -18.45 33.48 -23.75
C ARG A 248 -19.53 32.42 -23.46
N LYS A 249 -19.28 31.15 -23.78
CA LYS A 249 -20.18 30.03 -23.48
C LYS A 249 -19.94 29.42 -22.11
N GLY A 250 -18.76 29.63 -21.52
CA GLY A 250 -18.40 29.15 -20.17
C GLY A 250 -18.79 30.08 -19.02
N ASN A 251 -19.15 31.33 -19.30
CA ASN A 251 -19.75 32.30 -18.36
C ASN A 251 -21.27 32.23 -18.40
#